data_AF-A0A2U2S5P4-F1
#
_entry.id   AF-A0A2U2S5P4-F1
#
_cell.length_a   1.000
_cell.length_b   1.000
_cell.length_c   1.000
_cell.angle_alpha   90.00
_cell.angle_beta   90.00
_cell.angle_gamma   90.00
#
_symmetry.space_group_name_H-M   'P 1'
#
loop_
_entity.id
_entity.type
_entity.pdbx_description
1 polymer ?
#
loop_
_entity_poly.entity_id
_entity_poly.type
_entity_poly.pdbx_seq_one_letter_code
_entity_poly.pdbx_strand_id
1 'polypeptide(L)' 'MAFSGFTSSETFTPVPDSLFRLLNEITEVEELKVTLYVLWRLEHAEGSLRYLTRQEILDDTGFLSGMSVTQVDAGLEKA' A
#
# COMPACT_ATOMS: atom_id res chain seq x y z
N MET A 1 7.79 6.30 -17.93
CA MET A 1 8.14 4.93 -18.38
C MET A 1 6.85 4.13 -18.52
N ALA A 2 6.76 3.23 -19.49
CA ALA A 2 5.62 2.32 -19.62
C ALA A 2 5.82 1.11 -18.69
N PHE A 3 4.73 0.59 -18.12
CA PHE A 3 4.75 -0.64 -17.33
C PHE A 3 5.18 -1.82 -18.23
N SER A 4 6.26 -2.50 -17.86
CA SER A 4 6.87 -3.59 -18.63
C SER A 4 6.21 -4.96 -18.42
N GLY A 5 5.16 -5.04 -17.59
CA GLY A 5 4.55 -6.29 -17.19
C GLY A 5 5.22 -6.94 -15.98
N PHE A 6 4.62 -8.04 -15.55
CA PHE A 6 5.12 -8.90 -14.48
C PHE A 6 6.14 -9.91 -15.03
N THR A 7 7.06 -10.37 -14.18
CA THR A 7 8.12 -11.31 -14.57
C THR A 7 8.13 -12.53 -13.67
N SER A 8 8.66 -13.65 -14.14
CA SER A 8 8.76 -14.89 -13.35
C SER A 8 9.63 -14.78 -12.08
N SER A 9 10.35 -13.67 -11.91
CA SER A 9 11.23 -13.40 -10.76
C SER A 9 10.62 -12.42 -9.74
N GLU A 10 9.29 -12.23 -9.76
CA GLU A 10 8.60 -11.32 -8.85
C GLU A 10 8.37 -11.90 -7.44
N THR A 11 8.19 -11.01 -6.46
CA THR A 11 7.81 -11.39 -5.09
C THR A 11 6.31 -11.26 -4.90
N PHE A 12 5.74 -12.17 -4.12
CA PHE A 12 4.30 -12.18 -3.83
C PHE A 12 4.03 -11.68 -2.42
N THR A 13 2.93 -10.94 -2.27
CA THR A 13 2.45 -10.44 -0.98
C THR A 13 1.18 -11.18 -0.63
N PRO A 14 1.11 -11.91 0.49
CA PRO A 14 -0.13 -12.49 0.94
C PRO A 14 -1.09 -11.37 1.35
N VAL A 15 -2.29 -11.40 0.81
CA VAL A 15 -3.36 -10.45 1.16
C VAL A 15 -4.51 -11.22 1.81
N PRO A 16 -5.13 -10.71 2.88
CA PRO A 16 -6.29 -11.36 3.48
C PRO A 16 -7.49 -11.39 2.53
N ASP A 17 -8.24 -12.50 2.51
CA ASP A 17 -9.48 -12.62 1.73
C ASP A 17 -10.53 -11.54 2.05
N SER A 18 -10.46 -10.97 3.26
CA SER A 18 -11.31 -9.85 3.66
C SER A 18 -11.08 -8.59 2.83
N LEU A 19 -9.87 -8.38 2.30
CA LEU A 19 -9.58 -7.26 1.40
C LEU A 19 -10.53 -7.29 0.20
N PHE A 20 -10.75 -8.46 -0.41
CA PHE A 20 -11.63 -8.59 -1.58
C PHE A 20 -13.10 -8.30 -1.28
N ARG A 21 -13.52 -8.44 -0.02
CA ARG A 21 -14.86 -7.99 0.41
C ARG A 21 -14.90 -6.47 0.55
N LEU A 22 -13.86 -5.91 1.19
CA LEU A 22 -13.70 -4.47 1.41
C LEU A 22 -13.50 -3.67 0.11
N LEU A 23 -12.98 -4.29 -0.96
CA LEU A 23 -12.80 -3.62 -2.26
C LEU A 23 -14.09 -2.99 -2.82
N ASN A 24 -15.27 -3.52 -2.46
CA ASN A 24 -16.54 -2.93 -2.91
C ASN A 24 -16.93 -1.67 -2.12
N GLU A 25 -16.33 -1.48 -0.95
CA GLU A 25 -16.57 -0.34 -0.06
C GLU A 25 -15.56 0.80 -0.32
N ILE A 26 -14.36 0.46 -0.81
CA ILE A 26 -13.34 1.43 -1.20
C ILE A 26 -13.77 2.15 -2.49
N THR A 27 -14.10 3.44 -2.38
CA THR A 27 -14.55 4.26 -3.52
C THR A 27 -13.46 5.16 -4.09
N GLU A 28 -12.40 5.39 -3.32
CA GLU A 28 -11.33 6.33 -3.68
C GLU A 28 -10.04 5.60 -4.05
N VAL A 29 -9.34 6.12 -5.06
CA VAL A 29 -8.09 5.52 -5.53
C VAL A 29 -6.95 5.70 -4.52
N GLU A 30 -6.98 6.78 -3.75
CA GLU A 30 -6.01 7.07 -2.68
C GLU A 30 -6.08 6.02 -1.58
N GLU A 31 -7.28 5.72 -1.11
CA GLU A 31 -7.56 4.70 -0.10
C GLU A 31 -7.05 3.34 -0.58
N LEU A 32 -7.43 2.91 -1.80
CA LEU A 32 -6.97 1.64 -2.35
C LEU A 32 -5.44 1.55 -2.41
N LYS A 33 -4.76 2.61 -2.87
CA LYS A 33 -3.29 2.66 -2.97
C LYS A 33 -2.64 2.56 -1.59
N VAL A 34 -3.14 3.31 -0.60
CA VAL A 34 -2.63 3.29 0.77
C VAL A 34 -2.86 1.92 1.41
N THR A 35 -4.07 1.35 1.31
CA THR A 35 -4.38 0.02 1.88
C THR A 35 -3.45 -1.05 1.32
N LEU A 36 -3.25 -1.10 0.00
CA LEU A 36 -2.35 -2.07 -0.63
C LEU A 36 -0.89 -1.87 -0.20
N TYR A 37 -0.44 -0.61 -0.12
CA TYR A 37 0.91 -0.28 0.32
C TYR A 37 1.14 -0.69 1.79
N VAL A 38 0.17 -0.42 2.67
CA VAL A 38 0.24 -0.81 4.09
C VAL A 38 0.33 -2.33 4.23
N LEU A 39 -0.53 -3.09 3.52
CA LEU A 39 -0.48 -4.55 3.53
C LEU A 39 0.88 -5.08 3.02
N TRP A 40 1.38 -4.53 1.92
CA TRP A 40 2.69 -4.87 1.39
C TRP A 40 3.81 -4.61 2.40
N ARG A 41 3.84 -3.41 2.99
CA ARG A 41 4.85 -3.04 4.00
C ARG A 41 4.81 -3.94 5.22
N LEU A 42 3.63 -4.26 5.73
CA LEU A 42 3.49 -5.12 6.91
C LEU A 42 3.98 -6.54 6.66
N GLU A 43 3.76 -7.08 5.47
CA GLU A 43 4.25 -8.43 5.11
C GLU A 43 5.75 -8.48 4.84
N HIS A 44 6.33 -7.36 4.40
CA HIS A 44 7.77 -7.24 4.16
C HIS A 44 8.53 -6.64 5.37
N ALA A 45 7.83 -6.28 6.45
CA ALA A 45 8.43 -5.79 7.68
C ALA A 45 9.07 -6.94 8.48
N GLU A 46 10.32 -6.76 8.87
CA GLU A 46 11.05 -7.71 9.71
C GLU A 46 10.76 -7.45 11.20
N GLY A 47 10.70 -8.52 12.01
CA GLY A 47 10.56 -8.44 13.47
C GLY A 47 9.19 -8.85 14.01
N SER A 48 9.10 -8.93 15.35
CA SER A 48 7.89 -9.39 16.07
C SER A 48 6.79 -8.34 16.19
N LEU A 49 7.13 -7.05 16.05
CA LEU A 49 6.18 -5.95 16.05
C LEU A 49 6.10 -5.39 14.63
N ARG A 50 4.99 -5.68 13.92
CA ARG A 50 4.73 -5.16 12.58
C ARG A 50 3.85 -3.94 12.71
N TYR A 51 4.44 -2.75 12.66
CA TYR A 51 3.71 -1.50 12.58
C TYR A 51 4.33 -0.64 11.47
N LEU A 52 3.52 0.27 10.96
CA LEU A 52 3.92 1.23 9.93
C LEU A 52 3.51 2.61 10.40
N THR A 53 4.47 3.53 10.47
CA THR A 53 4.21 4.92 10.83
C THR A 53 3.96 5.74 9.57
N ARG A 54 3.16 6.82 9.70
CA ARG A 54 2.98 7.80 8.63
C ARG A 54 4.30 8.29 8.05
N GLN A 55 5.30 8.53 8.91
CA GLN A 55 6.59 9.03 8.46
C GLN A 55 7.33 8.01 7.58
N GLU A 56 7.26 6.71 7.91
CA GLU A 56 7.82 5.66 7.05
C GLU A 56 7.12 5.56 5.69
N ILE A 57 5.84 5.93 5.60
CA ILE A 57 5.13 6.02 4.30
C ILE A 57 5.65 7.22 3.50
N LEU A 58 5.86 8.36 4.17
CA LEU A 58 6.36 9.57 3.53
C LEU A 58 7.85 9.51 3.17
N ASP A 59 8.63 8.67 3.84
CA ASP A 59 10.04 8.47 3.52
C ASP A 59 10.23 7.51 2.32
N ASP A 60 9.19 6.75 1.94
CA ASP A 60 9.20 5.91 0.74
C ASP A 60 8.98 6.76 -0.52
N THR A 61 10.10 7.25 -1.06
CA THR A 61 10.13 8.03 -2.31
C THR A 61 9.57 7.27 -3.52
N GLY A 62 9.61 5.93 -3.52
CA GLY A 62 9.05 5.10 -4.58
C GLY A 62 7.53 5.19 -4.59
N PHE A 63 6.90 5.01 -3.42
CA PHE A 63 5.47 5.17 -3.24
C PHE A 63 5.01 6.62 -3.46
N LEU A 64 5.71 7.59 -2.87
CA LEU A 64 5.39 9.02 -3.02
C LEU A 64 5.57 9.54 -4.44
N SER A 65 6.35 8.88 -5.30
CA SER A 65 6.44 9.30 -6.71
C SER A 65 5.10 9.26 -7.44
N GLY A 66 4.13 8.47 -6.95
CA GLY A 66 2.78 8.33 -7.50
C GLY A 66 1.67 8.93 -6.64
N MET A 67 2.00 9.63 -5.54
CA MET A 67 1.04 10.19 -4.57
C MET A 67 1.55 11.47 -3.90
N SER A 68 0.68 12.47 -3.76
CA SER A 68 0.98 13.63 -2.91
C SER A 68 0.78 13.31 -1.42
N VAL A 69 1.42 14.09 -0.53
CA VAL A 69 1.25 13.97 0.93
C VAL A 69 -0.23 14.06 1.32
N THR A 70 -0.99 14.97 0.71
CA THR A 70 -2.43 15.13 0.98
C THR A 70 -3.23 13.89 0.57
N GLN A 71 -2.85 13.21 -0.50
CA GLN A 71 -3.48 11.96 -0.91
C GLN A 71 -3.12 10.79 0.01
N VAL A 72 -1.89 10.76 0.53
CA VAL A 72 -1.50 9.80 1.58
C VAL A 72 -2.37 9.98 2.81
N ASP A 73 -2.53 11.23 3.26
CA ASP A 73 -3.34 11.54 4.45
C ASP A 73 -4.80 11.16 4.25
N ALA A 74 -5.39 11.53 3.10
CA ALA A 74 -6.77 11.17 2.78
C ALA A 74 -6.99 9.65 2.68
N GLY A 75 -5.99 8.91 2.19
CA GLY A 75 -6.03 7.45 2.16
C GLY A 75 -5.93 6.83 3.55
N LEU A 76 -5.04 7.35 4.41
CA LEU A 76 -4.87 6.87 5.79
C LEU A 76 -6.06 7.17 6.71
N GLU A 77 -6.82 8.23 6.46
CA GLU A 77 -8.04 8.54 7.23
C GLU A 77 -9.19 7.55 6.97
N LYS A 78 -9.14 6.83 5.84
CA LYS A 78 -10.20 5.92 5.39
C LYS A 78 -9.82 4.44 5.46
N ALA A 79 -8.52 4.13 5.44
CA ALA A 79 -7.97 2.78 5.54
C ALA A 79 -7.93 2.24 6.98
#